data_AF-A0A0V0W592-F1
#
_entry.id   AF-A0A0V0W592-F1
#
_cell.length_a   1.000
_cell.length_b   1.000
_cell.length_c   1.000
_cell.angle_alpha   90.00
_cell.angle_beta   90.00
_cell.angle_gamma   90.00
#
_symmetry.space_group_name_H-M   'P 1'
#
loop_
_entity.id
_entity.type
_entity.pdbx_description
1 polymer ?
#
loop_
_entity_poly.entity_id
_entity_poly.type
_entity_poly.pdbx_seq_one_letter_code
_entity_poly.pdbx_strand_id
1 'polypeptide(L)'
;MLLYYFASAVKNIQLHVDDDVVDKLNYYYTSSILIIFAILVSAKQYVGYPIQCWVPATFTEPMEQYTEHYCWVQNTYWLPIHDYVPSSYAERETRQIGYYQWVPFVLTLEALFFYLPCIIWRLLSWQPGIHVQSLVQMACDSRLMDSESRRKALETIACHVEEALKARHQISSSNRLRILSLLSCSRNAGAAVTCLYLCIKLLFLINIVGQIFLLNLFLGSTDTLFGFHILSDLLHNREWDESGNFPRVTMCDFEVKVLGNVHRHTVQCVLMINMFNEKIFLFLWFWFLILGVGTTCSLIYWLFISIFPGRQVSFVGKYLTGIEGYKMVDSQSLRRFVLHFLHQDGVFLLRMTAAHAGDLVCCDLSKLLWNNFCDNAREKMFEI
;
A
#
# COMPACT_ATOMS: atom_id res chain seq x y z
N MET A 1 -0.01 20.91 -19.08
CA MET A 1 -1.23 20.59 -18.30
C MET A 1 -1.14 19.22 -17.62
N LEU A 2 -0.84 18.13 -18.34
CA LEU A 2 -0.61 16.79 -17.77
C LEU A 2 0.50 16.74 -16.70
N LEU A 3 1.65 17.36 -16.94
CA LEU A 3 2.74 17.45 -15.96
C LEU A 3 2.34 18.19 -14.67
N TYR A 4 1.43 19.16 -14.75
CA TYR A 4 0.93 19.88 -13.59
C TYR A 4 -0.01 19.01 -12.76
N TYR A 5 -0.93 18.28 -13.41
CA TYR A 5 -1.78 17.31 -12.71
C TYR A 5 -0.98 16.16 -12.13
N PHE A 6 0.05 15.68 -12.83
CA PHE A 6 0.96 14.67 -12.32
C PHE A 6 1.75 15.19 -11.11
N ALA A 7 2.35 16.37 -11.20
CA ALA A 7 3.06 16.99 -10.08
C ALA A 7 2.13 17.25 -8.88
N SER A 8 0.88 17.66 -9.13
CA SER A 8 -0.15 17.83 -8.10
C SER A 8 -0.55 16.49 -7.47
N ALA A 9 -0.72 15.43 -8.28
CA ALA A 9 -1.03 14.09 -7.80
C ALA A 9 0.11 13.51 -6.94
N VAL A 10 1.36 13.68 -7.36
CA VAL A 10 2.55 13.29 -6.59
C VAL A 10 2.66 14.12 -5.31
N LYS A 11 2.36 15.42 -5.36
CA LYS A 11 2.32 16.30 -4.16
C LYS A 11 1.23 15.92 -3.15
N ASN A 12 0.18 15.23 -3.59
CA ASN A 12 -0.87 14.69 -2.74
C ASN A 12 -0.53 13.33 -2.11
N ILE A 13 0.60 12.71 -2.50
CA ILE A 13 1.17 11.58 -1.76
C ILE A 13 1.96 12.17 -0.59
N GLN A 14 1.26 12.58 0.47
CA GLN A 14 1.88 13.10 1.68
C GLN A 14 1.97 12.02 2.76
N LEU A 15 2.99 12.15 3.61
CA LEU A 15 3.06 11.35 4.83
C LEU A 15 2.03 11.89 5.82
N HIS A 16 1.27 10.99 6.42
CA HIS A 16 0.28 11.35 7.42
C HIS A 16 0.70 10.90 8.83
N VAL A 17 0.06 11.49 9.83
CA VAL A 17 0.35 11.33 11.27
C VAL A 17 -0.70 10.47 11.99
N ASP A 18 -1.56 9.79 11.25
CA ASP A 18 -2.56 8.84 11.74
C ASP A 18 -2.25 7.38 11.37
N ASP A 19 -1.04 7.15 10.81
CA ASP A 19 -0.61 5.88 10.25
C ASP A 19 0.68 5.34 10.91
N ASP A 20 0.87 4.02 10.87
CA ASP A 20 2.10 3.35 11.34
C ASP A 20 3.19 3.40 10.24
N VAL A 21 4.45 3.16 10.61
CA VAL A 21 5.59 3.09 9.68
C VAL A 21 5.36 2.03 8.60
N VAL A 22 4.77 0.90 8.98
CA VAL A 22 4.47 -0.19 8.03
C VAL A 22 3.38 0.20 7.05
N ASP A 23 2.40 1.02 7.46
CA ASP A 23 1.37 1.52 6.55
C ASP A 23 2.01 2.46 5.51
N LYS A 24 2.94 3.34 5.95
CA LYS A 24 3.74 4.19 5.07
C LYS A 24 4.57 3.39 4.07
N LEU A 25 5.17 2.27 4.48
CA LEU A 25 5.87 1.35 3.57
C LEU A 25 4.96 0.83 2.45
N ASN A 26 3.69 0.54 2.76
CA ASN A 26 2.71 0.11 1.78
C ASN A 26 2.30 1.24 0.83
N TYR A 27 1.61 2.28 1.33
CA TYR A 27 0.95 3.23 0.43
C TYR A 27 1.90 4.27 -0.15
N TYR A 28 2.96 4.67 0.57
CA TYR A 28 3.85 5.75 0.16
C TYR A 28 5.07 5.20 -0.59
N TYR A 29 5.88 4.36 0.07
CA TYR A 29 7.14 3.89 -0.49
C TYR A 29 6.93 2.91 -1.64
N THR A 30 6.07 1.90 -1.47
CA THR A 30 5.84 0.90 -2.52
C THR A 30 5.18 1.51 -3.75
N SER A 31 4.16 2.35 -3.57
CA SER A 31 3.54 3.08 -4.70
C SER A 31 4.56 3.98 -5.41
N SER A 32 5.45 4.66 -4.68
CA SER A 32 6.50 5.49 -5.28
C SER A 32 7.51 4.67 -6.07
N ILE A 33 7.96 3.53 -5.54
CA ILE A 33 8.85 2.59 -6.23
C ILE A 33 8.22 2.12 -7.54
N LEU A 34 6.95 1.71 -7.51
CA LEU A 34 6.21 1.27 -8.69
C LEU A 34 6.06 2.37 -9.75
N ILE A 35 5.74 3.61 -9.33
CA ILE A 35 5.68 4.76 -10.23
C ILE A 35 7.05 5.04 -10.86
N ILE A 36 8.13 4.98 -10.09
CA ILE A 36 9.49 5.20 -10.61
C ILE A 36 9.84 4.13 -11.65
N PHE A 37 9.55 2.85 -11.39
CA PHE A 37 9.75 1.80 -12.38
C PHE A 37 8.87 1.96 -13.61
N ALA A 38 7.60 2.34 -13.45
CA ALA A 38 6.71 2.63 -14.57
C ALA A 38 7.27 3.74 -15.47
N ILE A 39 7.82 4.81 -14.89
CA ILE A 39 8.48 5.90 -15.61
C ILE A 39 9.75 5.41 -16.30
N LEU A 40 10.59 4.63 -15.62
CA LEU A 40 11.84 4.10 -16.18
C LEU A 40 11.57 3.21 -17.39
N VAL A 41 10.63 2.26 -17.28
CA VAL A 41 10.26 1.37 -18.39
C VAL A 41 9.63 2.17 -19.53
N SER A 42 8.74 3.13 -19.22
CA SER A 42 8.15 4.02 -20.23
C SER A 42 9.21 4.83 -20.99
N ALA A 43 10.21 5.36 -20.29
CA ALA A 43 11.30 6.10 -20.91
C ALA A 43 12.08 5.20 -21.89
N LYS A 44 12.38 3.96 -21.50
CA LYS A 44 13.04 3.00 -22.39
C LYS A 44 12.17 2.60 -23.59
N GLN A 45 10.85 2.50 -23.39
CA GLN A 45 9.88 2.07 -24.40
C GLN A 45 9.58 3.13 -25.46
N TYR A 46 9.47 4.41 -25.07
CA TYR A 46 9.06 5.48 -25.97
C TYR A 46 10.18 6.39 -26.46
N VAL A 47 11.27 6.53 -25.69
CA VAL A 47 12.40 7.42 -26.04
C VAL A 47 13.58 6.62 -26.59
N GLY A 48 13.75 5.38 -26.13
CA GLY A 48 14.79 4.47 -26.63
C GLY A 48 14.31 3.57 -27.76
N TYR A 49 15.21 2.71 -28.22
CA TYR A 49 14.89 1.58 -29.10
C TYR A 49 14.50 0.37 -28.23
N PRO A 50 13.22 -0.04 -28.15
CA PRO A 50 12.79 -1.12 -27.28
C PRO A 50 13.11 -2.51 -27.87
N ILE A 51 13.16 -2.59 -29.20
CA ILE A 51 13.49 -3.76 -30.01
C ILE A 51 14.41 -3.33 -31.15
N GLN A 52 15.34 -4.20 -31.55
CA GLN A 52 16.16 -4.03 -32.74
C GLN A 52 16.21 -5.33 -33.53
N CYS A 53 16.07 -5.29 -34.84
CA CYS A 53 15.90 -6.50 -35.65
C CYS A 53 17.04 -6.71 -36.66
N TRP A 54 17.49 -7.95 -36.77
CA TRP A 54 18.43 -8.39 -37.78
C TRP A 54 17.70 -8.57 -39.13
N VAL A 55 17.73 -7.53 -39.95
CA VAL A 55 17.08 -7.49 -41.27
C VAL A 55 18.06 -7.84 -42.40
N PRO A 56 17.58 -8.30 -43.57
CA PRO A 56 18.44 -8.57 -44.73
C PRO A 56 19.14 -7.31 -45.23
N ALA A 57 20.37 -7.46 -45.75
CA ALA A 57 21.19 -6.34 -46.26
C ALA A 57 20.56 -5.56 -47.44
N THR A 58 19.52 -6.08 -48.07
CA THR A 58 18.76 -5.39 -49.13
C THR A 58 17.78 -4.35 -48.59
N PHE A 59 17.46 -4.37 -47.29
CA PHE A 59 16.52 -3.44 -46.69
C PHE A 59 17.15 -2.06 -46.57
N THR A 60 16.39 -1.02 -46.92
CA THR A 60 16.79 0.36 -46.64
C THR A 60 16.45 0.73 -45.19
N GLU A 61 17.07 1.78 -44.65
CA GLU A 61 16.83 2.25 -43.28
C GLU A 61 15.32 2.45 -42.96
N PRO A 62 14.47 3.03 -43.84
CA PRO A 62 13.04 3.10 -43.58
C PRO A 62 12.33 1.73 -43.50
N MET A 63 12.82 0.72 -44.23
CA MET A 63 12.28 -0.64 -44.19
C MET A 63 12.68 -1.34 -42.89
N GLU A 64 13.90 -1.11 -42.41
CA GLU A 64 14.37 -1.57 -41.10
C GLU A 64 13.49 -0.98 -39.98
N GLN A 65 13.34 0.35 -39.95
CA GLN A 65 12.49 1.02 -38.96
C GLN A 65 11.03 0.53 -39.01
N TYR A 66 10.46 0.35 -40.22
CA TYR A 66 9.13 -0.24 -40.36
C TYR A 66 9.07 -1.65 -39.75
N THR A 67 10.08 -2.49 -40.03
CA THR A 67 10.16 -3.86 -39.51
C THR A 67 10.23 -3.86 -37.99
N GLU A 68 11.10 -3.04 -37.40
CA GLU A 68 11.24 -2.91 -35.95
C GLU A 68 9.94 -2.44 -35.29
N HIS A 69 9.29 -1.41 -35.84
CA HIS A 69 8.02 -0.92 -35.32
C HIS A 69 6.88 -1.93 -35.49
N TYR A 70 6.83 -2.64 -36.62
CA TYR A 70 5.86 -3.70 -36.86
C TYR A 70 6.04 -4.83 -35.84
N CYS A 71 7.27 -5.32 -35.67
CA CYS A 71 7.62 -6.37 -34.72
C CYS A 71 7.52 -5.95 -33.26
N TRP A 72 7.56 -4.65 -32.97
CA TRP A 72 7.27 -4.15 -31.63
C TRP A 72 5.77 -4.22 -31.32
N VAL A 73 4.93 -3.80 -32.27
CA VAL A 73 3.47 -3.73 -32.10
C VAL A 73 2.83 -5.11 -32.21
N GLN A 74 3.29 -5.92 -33.16
CA GLN A 74 2.96 -7.33 -33.21
C GLN A 74 3.74 -8.08 -32.14
N ASN A 75 3.14 -9.14 -31.59
CA ASN A 75 3.84 -9.98 -30.62
C ASN A 75 4.99 -10.72 -31.31
N THR A 76 6.07 -10.95 -30.57
CA THR A 76 7.18 -11.80 -31.01
C THR A 76 7.10 -13.14 -30.32
N TYR A 77 7.78 -14.17 -30.82
CA TYR A 77 7.79 -15.49 -30.18
C TYR A 77 9.21 -15.92 -29.87
N TRP A 78 9.38 -16.68 -28.79
CA TRP A 78 10.69 -17.18 -28.39
C TRP A 78 10.91 -18.62 -28.89
N LEU A 79 12.13 -18.89 -29.34
CA LEU A 79 12.65 -20.23 -29.56
C LEU A 79 14.10 -20.32 -29.08
N PRO A 80 14.52 -21.48 -28.56
CA PRO A 80 15.93 -21.81 -28.40
C PRO A 80 16.67 -21.65 -29.75
N ILE A 81 17.91 -21.15 -29.70
CA ILE A 81 18.70 -20.84 -30.91
C ILE A 81 18.95 -22.07 -31.78
N HIS A 82 19.03 -23.25 -31.16
CA HIS A 82 19.30 -24.51 -31.86
C HIS A 82 18.05 -25.19 -32.43
N ASP A 83 16.85 -24.69 -32.11
CA ASP A 83 15.59 -25.23 -32.60
C ASP A 83 15.24 -24.66 -33.97
N TYR A 84 14.68 -25.51 -34.83
CA TYR A 84 14.15 -25.07 -36.12
C TYR A 84 12.87 -24.26 -35.94
N VAL A 85 12.69 -23.22 -36.75
CA VAL A 85 11.44 -22.45 -36.77
C VAL A 85 10.31 -23.37 -37.27
N PRO A 86 9.25 -23.62 -36.47
CA PRO A 86 8.18 -24.55 -36.84
C PRO A 86 7.50 -24.14 -38.14
N SER A 87 7.14 -25.10 -39.01
CA SER A 87 6.42 -24.80 -40.25
C SER A 87 4.95 -24.40 -40.01
N SER A 88 4.37 -24.86 -38.90
CA SER A 88 3.01 -24.52 -38.49
C SER A 88 2.96 -23.13 -37.84
N TYR A 89 2.21 -22.22 -38.45
CA TYR A 89 2.00 -20.87 -37.90
C TYR A 89 1.24 -20.89 -36.57
N ALA A 90 0.29 -21.82 -36.41
CA ALA A 90 -0.46 -21.97 -35.16
C ALA A 90 0.46 -22.27 -33.98
N GLU A 91 1.54 -23.04 -34.21
CA GLU A 91 2.52 -23.32 -33.16
C GLU A 91 3.32 -22.08 -32.79
N ARG A 92 3.71 -21.25 -33.78
CA ARG A 92 4.40 -19.98 -33.53
C ARG A 92 3.53 -19.01 -32.74
N GLU A 93 2.25 -18.93 -33.06
CA GLU A 93 1.27 -18.08 -32.35
C GLU A 93 1.14 -18.47 -30.88
N THR A 94 1.14 -19.77 -30.54
CA THR A 94 1.06 -20.22 -29.13
C THR A 94 2.29 -19.86 -28.30
N ARG A 95 3.43 -19.58 -28.93
CA ARG A 95 4.70 -19.21 -28.28
C ARG A 95 4.92 -17.69 -28.24
N GLN A 96 3.93 -16.90 -28.63
CA GLN A 96 4.03 -15.45 -28.64
C GLN A 96 4.10 -14.87 -27.24
N ILE A 97 4.94 -13.87 -27.08
CA ILE A 97 5.09 -13.05 -25.89
C ILE A 97 4.67 -11.61 -26.23
N GLY A 98 3.77 -11.06 -25.40
CA GLY A 98 3.25 -9.70 -25.56
C GLY A 98 3.18 -8.90 -24.25
N TYR A 99 3.56 -9.49 -23.11
CA TYR A 99 3.43 -8.84 -21.81
C TYR A 99 4.27 -7.56 -21.70
N TYR A 100 5.44 -7.51 -22.35
CA TYR A 100 6.40 -6.41 -22.24
C TYR A 100 5.80 -5.05 -22.67
N GLN A 101 4.82 -5.06 -23.58
CA GLN A 101 4.13 -3.85 -24.04
C GLN A 101 3.29 -3.21 -22.94
N TRP A 102 2.78 -4.03 -22.01
CA TRP A 102 1.81 -3.65 -20.98
C TRP A 102 2.45 -3.32 -19.63
N VAL A 103 3.75 -3.60 -19.45
CA VAL A 103 4.47 -3.45 -18.19
C VAL A 103 4.26 -2.07 -17.52
N PRO A 104 4.41 -0.92 -18.22
CA PRO A 104 4.25 0.38 -17.56
C PRO A 104 2.82 0.62 -17.03
N PHE A 105 1.81 0.13 -17.75
CA PHE A 105 0.41 0.28 -17.37
C PHE A 105 0.08 -0.59 -16.16
N VAL A 106 0.58 -1.83 -16.14
CA VAL A 106 0.43 -2.74 -15.00
C VAL A 106 1.10 -2.15 -13.78
N LEU A 107 2.36 -1.72 -13.85
CA LEU A 107 3.05 -1.10 -12.71
C LEU A 107 2.32 0.15 -12.16
N THR A 108 1.71 0.94 -13.04
CA THR A 108 0.91 2.10 -12.64
C THR A 108 -0.38 1.67 -11.92
N LEU A 109 -1.04 0.62 -12.41
CA LEU A 109 -2.23 0.04 -11.78
C LEU A 109 -1.90 -0.58 -10.42
N GLU A 110 -0.78 -1.28 -10.31
CA GLU A 110 -0.27 -1.82 -9.04
C GLU A 110 -0.04 -0.69 -8.02
N ALA A 111 0.58 0.42 -8.43
CA ALA A 111 0.78 1.58 -7.59
C ALA A 111 -0.55 2.17 -7.08
N LEU A 112 -1.58 2.23 -7.94
CA LEU A 112 -2.92 2.67 -7.56
C LEU A 112 -3.53 1.74 -6.50
N PHE A 113 -3.41 0.44 -6.67
CA PHE A 113 -3.94 -0.54 -5.71
C PHE A 113 -3.22 -0.51 -4.36
N PHE A 114 -1.91 -0.23 -4.31
CA PHE A 114 -1.22 0.03 -3.04
C PHE A 114 -1.69 1.32 -2.35
N TYR A 115 -2.11 2.32 -3.11
CA TYR A 115 -2.65 3.57 -2.56
C TYR A 115 -4.13 3.48 -2.16
N LEU A 116 -4.88 2.52 -2.71
CA LEU A 116 -6.32 2.37 -2.51
C LEU A 116 -6.75 2.22 -1.03
N PRO A 117 -6.09 1.40 -0.18
CA PRO A 117 -6.47 1.29 1.23
C PRO A 117 -6.35 2.62 1.99
N CYS A 118 -5.37 3.46 1.64
CA CYS A 118 -5.21 4.80 2.21
C CYS A 118 -6.36 5.74 1.77
N ILE A 119 -6.82 5.66 0.52
CA ILE A 119 -8.03 6.38 0.09
C ILE A 119 -9.25 5.94 0.91
N ILE A 120 -9.43 4.63 1.08
CA ILE A 120 -10.57 4.08 1.84
C ILE A 120 -10.53 4.53 3.30
N TRP A 121 -9.35 4.49 3.93
CA TRP A 121 -9.16 5.04 5.28
C TRP A 121 -9.60 6.49 5.37
N ARG A 122 -9.15 7.36 4.45
CA ARG A 122 -9.49 8.79 4.45
C ARG A 122 -10.98 9.07 4.23
N LEU A 123 -11.63 8.28 3.37
CA LEU A 123 -13.06 8.45 3.11
C LEU A 123 -13.93 7.98 4.28
N LEU A 124 -13.49 6.95 5.00
CA LEU A 124 -14.27 6.34 6.08
C LEU A 124 -13.91 6.85 7.47
N SER A 125 -12.72 7.42 7.69
CA SER A 125 -12.25 7.87 9.01
C SER A 125 -13.02 9.06 9.58
N TRP A 126 -13.78 9.80 8.75
CA TRP A 126 -14.70 10.84 9.22
C TRP A 126 -15.94 10.26 9.90
N GLN A 127 -16.49 9.17 9.38
CA GLN A 127 -17.80 8.62 9.81
C GLN A 127 -17.93 8.36 11.33
N PRO A 128 -16.87 7.92 12.03
CA PRO A 128 -16.95 7.68 13.46
C PRO A 128 -17.01 8.98 14.31
N GLY A 129 -16.87 10.18 13.74
CA GLY A 129 -16.96 11.45 14.48
C GLY A 129 -15.72 11.83 15.30
N ILE A 130 -14.70 10.96 15.36
CA ILE A 130 -13.37 11.30 15.89
C ILE A 130 -12.43 11.40 14.68
N HIS A 131 -12.07 12.62 14.29
CA HIS A 131 -11.13 12.83 13.20
C HIS A 131 -9.69 12.71 13.72
N VAL A 132 -9.16 11.49 13.71
CA VAL A 132 -7.84 11.16 14.29
C VAL A 132 -6.73 12.02 13.69
N GLN A 133 -6.73 12.19 12.37
CA GLN A 133 -5.70 12.96 11.66
C GLN A 133 -5.57 14.39 12.19
N SER A 134 -6.66 15.14 12.32
CA SER A 134 -6.58 16.53 12.82
C SER A 134 -6.18 16.61 14.29
N LEU A 135 -6.68 15.70 15.12
CA LEU A 135 -6.38 15.70 16.55
C LEU A 135 -4.90 15.36 16.80
N VAL A 136 -4.36 14.37 16.09
CA VAL A 136 -2.95 14.00 16.20
C VAL A 136 -2.07 15.08 15.58
N GLN A 137 -2.47 15.70 14.46
CA GLN A 137 -1.74 16.85 13.89
C GLN A 137 -1.68 18.02 14.88
N MET A 138 -2.80 18.38 15.50
CA MET A 138 -2.84 19.43 16.52
C MET A 138 -1.95 19.09 17.72
N ALA A 139 -1.92 17.81 18.13
CA ALA A 139 -1.02 17.34 19.18
C ALA A 139 0.47 17.46 18.76
N CYS A 140 0.81 17.13 17.50
CA CYS A 140 2.14 17.31 16.96
C CYS A 140 2.55 18.79 16.92
N ASP A 141 1.66 19.67 16.46
CA ASP A 141 1.92 21.11 16.36
C ASP A 141 2.11 21.74 17.75
N SER A 142 1.39 21.23 18.77
CA SER A 142 1.50 21.67 20.17
C SER A 142 2.91 21.51 20.77
N ARG A 143 3.75 20.64 20.19
CA ARG A 143 5.15 20.43 20.62
C ARG A 143 6.02 21.66 20.43
N LEU A 144 5.69 22.48 19.42
CA LEU A 144 6.45 23.67 19.05
C LEU A 144 5.93 24.93 19.76
N MET A 145 4.84 24.80 20.52
CA MET A 145 4.20 25.91 21.22
C MET A 145 4.77 26.10 22.63
N ASP A 146 4.58 27.30 23.19
CA ASP A 146 4.86 27.57 24.59
C ASP A 146 3.97 26.73 25.53
N SER A 147 4.37 26.61 26.79
CA SER A 147 3.69 25.71 27.75
C SER A 147 2.23 26.09 28.00
N GLU A 148 1.85 27.36 27.90
CA GLU A 148 0.47 27.80 28.14
C GLU A 148 -0.40 27.50 26.90
N SER A 149 0.10 27.83 25.71
CA SER A 149 -0.60 27.53 24.45
C SER A 149 -0.71 26.02 24.21
N ARG A 150 0.33 25.24 24.54
CA ARG A 150 0.28 23.77 24.49
C ARG A 150 -0.83 23.22 25.36
N ARG A 151 -0.94 23.71 26.60
CA ARG A 151 -2.01 23.29 27.52
C ARG A 151 -3.40 23.59 26.96
N LYS A 152 -3.63 24.80 26.43
CA LYS A 152 -4.91 25.18 25.79
C LYS A 152 -5.23 24.30 24.56
N ALA A 153 -4.23 23.98 23.75
CA ALA A 153 -4.42 23.07 22.61
C ALA A 153 -4.81 21.67 23.06
N LEU A 154 -4.15 21.12 24.09
CA LEU A 154 -4.48 19.81 24.65
C LEU A 154 -5.85 19.79 25.36
N GLU A 155 -6.24 20.88 26.04
CA GLU A 155 -7.58 21.06 26.60
C GLU A 155 -8.64 21.04 25.48
N THR A 156 -8.36 21.67 24.34
CA THR A 156 -9.24 21.64 23.15
C THR A 156 -9.38 20.23 22.58
N ILE A 157 -8.27 19.49 22.46
CA ILE A 157 -8.27 18.08 22.02
C ILE A 157 -9.07 17.21 22.99
N ALA A 158 -8.84 17.36 24.30
CA ALA A 158 -9.56 16.59 25.32
C ALA A 158 -11.07 16.84 25.28
N CYS A 159 -11.47 18.11 25.10
CA CYS A 159 -12.88 18.49 24.93
C CYS A 159 -13.51 17.81 23.72
N HIS A 160 -12.88 17.88 22.54
CA HIS A 160 -13.38 17.22 21.33
C HIS A 160 -13.49 15.70 21.47
N VAL A 161 -12.52 15.06 22.13
CA VAL A 161 -12.57 13.62 22.41
C VAL A 161 -13.75 13.30 23.31
N GLU A 162 -13.97 14.07 24.37
CA GLU A 162 -15.08 13.87 25.30
C GLU A 162 -16.45 14.08 24.63
N GLU A 163 -16.61 15.14 23.84
CA GLU A 163 -17.82 15.41 23.06
C GLU A 163 -18.12 14.28 22.07
N ALA A 164 -17.11 13.81 21.34
CA ALA A 164 -17.27 12.73 20.37
C ALA A 164 -17.64 11.40 21.05
N LEU A 165 -17.09 11.12 22.23
CA LEU A 165 -17.43 9.95 23.04
C LEU A 165 -18.86 10.06 23.62
N LYS A 166 -19.26 11.24 24.11
CA LYS A 166 -20.63 11.49 24.63
C LYS A 166 -21.70 11.40 23.55
N ALA A 167 -21.47 12.00 22.38
CA ALA A 167 -22.41 12.01 21.26
C ALA A 167 -22.78 10.59 20.78
N ARG A 168 -21.82 9.67 20.81
CA ARG A 168 -22.04 8.26 20.44
C ARG A 168 -22.88 7.48 21.45
N HIS A 169 -22.78 7.81 22.73
CA HIS A 169 -23.60 7.16 23.77
C HIS A 169 -25.09 7.44 23.54
N GLN A 170 -25.44 8.64 23.05
CA GLN A 170 -26.82 9.02 22.73
C GLN A 170 -27.34 8.35 21.45
N ILE A 171 -26.50 8.16 20.42
CA ILE A 171 -26.90 7.58 19.13
C ILE A 171 -27.15 6.05 19.24
N SER A 172 -26.46 5.35 20.14
CA SER A 172 -26.64 3.90 20.35
C SER A 172 -28.08 3.51 20.78
N SER A 173 -28.94 4.45 21.17
CA SER A 173 -30.35 4.16 21.50
C SER A 173 -31.29 4.21 20.27
N SER A 174 -30.83 4.66 19.09
CA SER A 174 -31.67 4.85 17.90
C SER A 174 -31.28 3.90 16.76
N ASN A 175 -32.10 2.86 16.60
CA ASN A 175 -31.82 1.63 15.87
C ASN A 175 -32.08 1.71 14.34
N ARG A 176 -31.53 2.70 13.60
CA ARG A 176 -32.03 2.99 12.22
C ARG A 176 -31.06 3.03 11.03
N LEU A 177 -29.76 2.76 11.17
CA LEU A 177 -28.84 2.74 10.00
C LEU A 177 -28.10 1.38 9.86
N ARG A 178 -28.76 0.41 9.21
CA ARG A 178 -28.31 -0.98 9.00
C ARG A 178 -27.39 -1.22 7.79
N ILE A 179 -27.12 -0.20 6.97
CA ILE A 179 -26.47 -0.40 5.66
C ILE A 179 -24.93 -0.54 5.74
N LEU A 180 -24.31 -0.20 6.87
CA LEU A 180 -22.85 -0.35 7.12
C LEU A 180 -22.48 -1.62 7.93
N SER A 181 -23.37 -2.61 8.00
CA SER A 181 -23.27 -3.79 8.86
C SER A 181 -22.24 -4.87 8.45
N LEU A 182 -21.37 -4.60 7.47
CA LEU A 182 -20.32 -5.54 7.05
C LEU A 182 -19.15 -5.66 8.06
N LEU A 183 -19.08 -4.80 9.06
CA LEU A 183 -18.12 -4.89 10.16
C LEU A 183 -18.84 -5.27 11.45
N SER A 184 -18.90 -6.56 11.76
CA SER A 184 -19.55 -7.13 12.95
C SER A 184 -19.01 -6.59 14.30
N CYS A 185 -17.94 -5.80 14.31
CA CYS A 185 -17.39 -5.11 15.48
C CYS A 185 -18.07 -3.75 15.80
N SER A 186 -18.94 -3.23 14.92
CA SER A 186 -19.72 -2.01 15.16
C SER A 186 -20.72 -2.11 16.33
N ARG A 187 -20.86 -3.30 16.94
CA ARG A 187 -21.81 -3.57 18.01
C ARG A 187 -21.34 -3.03 19.37
N ASN A 188 -20.06 -2.69 19.52
CA ASN A 188 -19.53 -1.96 20.67
C ASN A 188 -19.34 -0.47 20.33
N ALA A 189 -20.12 0.40 20.95
CA ALA A 189 -20.24 1.83 20.65
C ALA A 189 -18.94 2.68 20.71
N GLY A 190 -17.81 2.10 21.13
CA GLY A 190 -16.53 2.78 21.32
C GLY A 190 -15.31 2.13 20.66
N ALA A 191 -15.49 1.26 19.66
CA ALA A 191 -14.39 0.57 18.95
C ALA A 191 -14.43 0.74 17.42
N ALA A 192 -15.22 1.69 16.90
CA ALA A 192 -15.48 1.84 15.47
C ALA A 192 -14.23 2.29 14.69
N VAL A 193 -13.50 3.30 15.20
CA VAL A 193 -12.27 3.79 14.55
C VAL A 193 -11.20 2.71 14.57
N THR A 194 -11.05 2.06 15.72
CA THR A 194 -10.04 1.01 15.91
C THR A 194 -10.32 -0.19 15.01
N CYS A 195 -11.60 -0.59 14.89
CA CYS A 195 -11.99 -1.65 13.97
C CYS A 195 -11.74 -1.26 12.51
N LEU A 196 -12.13 -0.04 12.12
CA LEU A 196 -11.87 0.45 10.76
C LEU A 196 -10.37 0.38 10.43
N TYR A 197 -9.52 0.83 11.36
CA TYR A 197 -8.07 0.79 11.18
C TYR A 197 -7.54 -0.65 11.02
N LEU A 198 -8.01 -1.60 11.84
CA LEU A 198 -7.68 -3.02 11.68
C LEU A 198 -8.14 -3.58 10.33
N CYS A 199 -9.29 -3.15 9.82
CA CYS A 199 -9.79 -3.55 8.51
C CYS A 199 -8.92 -2.99 7.38
N ILE A 200 -8.42 -1.76 7.51
CA ILE A 200 -7.46 -1.19 6.56
C ILE A 200 -6.14 -1.97 6.55
N LYS A 201 -5.63 -2.36 7.72
CA LYS A 201 -4.44 -3.24 7.80
C LYS A 201 -4.65 -4.59 7.15
N LEU A 202 -5.82 -5.19 7.34
CA LEU A 202 -6.19 -6.42 6.64
C LEU A 202 -6.27 -6.18 5.12
N LEU A 203 -6.82 -5.05 4.69
CA LEU A 203 -6.90 -4.71 3.27
C LEU A 203 -5.53 -4.50 2.64
N PHE A 204 -4.54 -3.92 3.34
CA PHE A 204 -3.16 -3.88 2.89
C PHE A 204 -2.58 -5.29 2.68
N LEU A 205 -2.82 -6.21 3.63
CA LEU A 205 -2.36 -7.59 3.49
C LEU A 205 -3.02 -8.30 2.30
N ILE A 206 -4.34 -8.15 2.13
CA ILE A 206 -5.08 -8.70 0.98
C ILE A 206 -4.53 -8.13 -0.33
N ASN A 207 -4.24 -6.82 -0.37
CA ASN A 207 -3.64 -6.20 -1.52
C ASN A 207 -2.29 -6.85 -1.86
N ILE A 208 -1.36 -6.98 -0.91
CA ILE A 208 -0.05 -7.61 -1.16
C ILE A 208 -0.19 -9.02 -1.75
N VAL A 209 -1.07 -9.85 -1.17
CA VAL A 209 -1.33 -11.20 -1.69
C VAL A 209 -1.90 -11.14 -3.11
N GLY A 210 -2.82 -10.23 -3.37
CA GLY A 210 -3.36 -9.97 -4.70
C GLY A 210 -2.30 -9.53 -5.70
N GLN A 211 -1.34 -8.70 -5.30
CA GLN A 211 -0.24 -8.24 -6.16
C GLN A 211 0.72 -9.37 -6.53
N ILE A 212 1.06 -10.25 -5.58
CA ILE A 212 1.87 -11.44 -5.87
C ILE A 212 1.14 -12.33 -6.89
N PHE A 213 -0.17 -12.52 -6.75
CA PHE A 213 -0.95 -13.28 -7.72
C PHE A 213 -1.04 -12.58 -9.08
N LEU A 214 -1.22 -11.26 -9.10
CA LEU A 214 -1.24 -10.45 -10.33
C LEU A 214 0.07 -10.57 -11.10
N LEU A 215 1.22 -10.49 -10.42
CA LEU A 215 2.53 -10.69 -11.02
C LEU A 215 2.67 -12.08 -11.65
N ASN A 216 2.25 -13.14 -10.95
CA ASN A 216 2.29 -14.51 -11.47
C ASN A 216 1.43 -14.66 -12.73
N LEU A 217 0.20 -14.15 -12.68
CA LEU A 217 -0.74 -14.18 -13.79
C LEU A 217 -0.20 -13.39 -15.00
N PHE A 218 0.39 -12.22 -14.75
CA PHE A 218 0.91 -11.34 -15.80
C PHE A 218 2.12 -11.94 -16.53
N LEU A 219 3.01 -12.61 -15.81
CA LEU A 219 4.17 -13.29 -16.40
C LEU A 219 3.84 -14.64 -17.03
N GLY A 220 2.62 -15.15 -16.84
CA GLY A 220 2.21 -16.47 -17.36
C GLY A 220 2.89 -17.64 -16.67
N SER A 221 3.48 -17.42 -15.49
CA SER A 221 4.13 -18.48 -14.70
C SER A 221 3.08 -19.28 -13.91
N THR A 222 3.19 -20.60 -13.93
CA THR A 222 2.37 -21.48 -13.07
C THR A 222 2.85 -21.49 -11.62
N ASP A 223 4.11 -21.12 -11.39
CA ASP A 223 4.74 -21.22 -10.08
C ASP A 223 4.64 -19.90 -9.33
N THR A 224 3.99 -19.92 -8.17
CA THR A 224 3.82 -18.72 -7.31
C THR A 224 5.14 -18.26 -6.67
N LEU A 225 6.12 -19.16 -6.61
CA LEU A 225 7.47 -18.93 -6.11
C LEU A 225 8.47 -18.62 -7.23
N PHE A 226 8.00 -18.08 -8.36
CA PHE A 226 8.86 -17.82 -9.53
C PHE A 226 10.12 -17.01 -9.17
N GLY A 227 10.04 -16.07 -8.23
CA GLY A 227 11.19 -15.26 -7.84
C GLY A 227 12.35 -16.07 -7.27
N PHE A 228 12.07 -17.14 -6.52
CA PHE A 228 13.10 -18.06 -6.04
C PHE A 228 13.67 -18.93 -7.17
N HIS A 229 12.83 -19.38 -8.11
CA HIS A 229 13.28 -20.16 -9.26
C HIS A 229 14.22 -19.34 -10.14
N ILE A 230 13.82 -18.12 -10.52
CA ILE A 230 14.64 -17.21 -11.32
C ILE A 230 15.95 -16.86 -10.60
N LEU A 231 15.90 -16.58 -9.29
CA LEU A 231 17.11 -16.31 -8.51
C LEU A 231 18.04 -17.53 -8.47
N SER A 232 17.49 -18.73 -8.32
CA SER A 232 18.27 -19.97 -8.36
C SER A 232 18.91 -20.18 -9.73
N ASP A 233 18.19 -19.96 -10.82
CA ASP A 233 18.72 -20.10 -12.18
C ASP A 233 19.87 -19.09 -12.41
N LEU A 234 19.69 -17.84 -11.98
CA LEU A 234 20.74 -16.81 -12.02
C LEU A 234 21.98 -17.19 -11.20
N LEU A 235 21.82 -17.78 -10.02
CA LEU A 235 22.94 -18.22 -9.17
C LEU A 235 23.70 -19.41 -9.77
N HIS A 236 23.02 -20.26 -10.53
CA HIS A 236 23.62 -21.39 -11.24
C HIS A 236 24.09 -21.05 -12.66
N ASN A 237 24.08 -19.76 -13.04
CA ASN A 237 24.42 -19.25 -14.38
C ASN A 237 23.58 -19.88 -15.51
N ARG A 238 22.32 -20.24 -15.23
CA ARG A 238 21.35 -20.61 -16.27
C ARG A 238 20.69 -19.35 -16.80
N GLU A 239 20.94 -19.06 -18.07
CA GLU A 239 20.43 -17.85 -18.72
C GLU A 239 19.04 -18.07 -19.34
N TRP A 240 18.54 -17.02 -19.99
CA TRP A 240 17.23 -16.95 -20.65
C TRP A 240 17.12 -17.87 -21.88
N ASP A 241 18.25 -18.29 -22.44
CA ASP A 241 18.38 -19.20 -23.57
C ASP A 241 18.05 -20.65 -23.19
N GLU A 242 18.39 -21.06 -21.97
CA GLU A 242 18.06 -22.38 -21.42
C GLU A 242 16.71 -22.39 -20.69
N SER A 243 16.43 -21.34 -19.91
CA SER A 243 15.23 -21.28 -19.06
C SER A 243 13.96 -20.84 -19.81
N GLY A 244 14.10 -20.12 -20.92
CA GLY A 244 12.97 -19.49 -21.63
C GLY A 244 12.30 -18.35 -20.86
N ASN A 245 12.78 -18.04 -19.65
CA ASN A 245 12.26 -16.95 -18.83
C ASN A 245 12.89 -15.62 -19.28
N PHE A 246 12.05 -14.61 -19.49
CA PHE A 246 12.47 -13.27 -19.93
C PHE A 246 13.45 -13.29 -21.11
N PRO A 247 13.07 -13.87 -22.27
CA PRO A 247 13.95 -14.00 -23.42
C PRO A 247 14.41 -12.64 -23.95
N ARG A 248 15.70 -12.54 -24.29
CA ARG A 248 16.32 -11.32 -24.82
C ARG A 248 16.38 -11.31 -26.35
N VAL A 249 16.20 -12.46 -26.97
CA VAL A 249 16.15 -12.63 -28.42
C VAL A 249 14.86 -13.34 -28.78
N THR A 250 14.10 -12.79 -29.71
CA THR A 250 12.83 -13.34 -30.18
C THR A 250 12.78 -13.34 -31.70
N MET A 251 11.87 -14.14 -32.26
CA MET A 251 11.57 -14.18 -33.68
C MET A 251 10.30 -13.38 -33.97
N CYS A 252 10.29 -12.67 -35.09
CA CYS A 252 9.14 -11.91 -35.56
C CYS A 252 8.82 -12.32 -37.00
N ASP A 253 7.55 -12.62 -37.24
CA ASP A 253 7.01 -12.87 -38.58
C ASP A 253 6.22 -11.63 -39.03
N PHE A 254 6.51 -11.11 -40.22
CA PHE A 254 5.76 -10.00 -40.80
C PHE A 254 5.47 -10.24 -42.28
N GLU A 255 4.38 -9.63 -42.74
CA GLU A 255 3.88 -9.78 -44.11
C GLU A 255 3.86 -8.43 -44.83
N VAL A 256 4.49 -8.35 -46.01
CA VAL A 256 4.51 -7.15 -46.86
C VAL A 256 3.82 -7.46 -48.18
N LYS A 257 2.93 -6.57 -48.63
CA LYS A 257 2.27 -6.69 -49.94
C LYS A 257 3.03 -5.91 -50.99
N VAL A 258 3.54 -6.61 -52.01
CA VAL A 258 4.24 -6.01 -53.16
C VAL A 258 3.60 -6.54 -54.44
N LEU A 259 3.14 -5.63 -55.31
CA LEU A 259 2.52 -5.96 -56.61
C LEU A 259 1.37 -6.99 -56.53
N GLY A 260 0.61 -6.96 -55.42
CA GLY A 260 -0.52 -7.87 -55.19
C GLY A 260 -0.18 -9.21 -54.53
N ASN A 261 1.12 -9.54 -54.41
CA ASN A 261 1.59 -10.74 -53.72
C ASN A 261 2.01 -10.43 -52.28
N VAL A 262 1.73 -11.37 -51.37
CA VAL A 262 2.15 -11.30 -49.96
C VAL A 262 3.51 -11.98 -49.82
N HIS A 263 4.50 -11.21 -49.38
CA HIS A 263 5.82 -11.69 -49.04
C HIS A 263 5.93 -11.81 -47.52
N ARG A 264 6.30 -13.00 -47.05
CA ARG A 264 6.49 -13.29 -45.62
C ARG A 264 7.97 -13.23 -45.29
N HIS A 265 8.28 -12.56 -44.20
CA HIS A 265 9.63 -12.46 -43.68
C HIS A 265 9.62 -12.91 -42.21
N THR A 266 10.62 -13.71 -41.84
CA THR A 266 10.94 -14.04 -40.45
C THR A 266 12.29 -13.41 -40.13
N VAL A 267 12.33 -12.57 -39.10
CA VAL A 267 13.54 -11.87 -38.66
C VAL A 267 13.79 -12.13 -37.18
N GLN A 268 15.06 -12.11 -36.79
CA GLN A 268 15.48 -12.23 -35.39
C GLN A 268 15.58 -10.83 -34.79
N CYS A 269 15.01 -10.63 -33.62
CA CYS A 269 15.02 -9.33 -32.94
C CYS A 269 15.57 -9.44 -31.51
N VAL A 270 16.30 -8.43 -31.08
CA VAL A 270 16.82 -8.28 -29.72
C VAL A 270 15.85 -7.42 -28.92
N LEU A 271 15.25 -8.01 -27.89
CA LEU A 271 14.26 -7.41 -27.01
C LEU A 271 14.93 -6.82 -25.75
N MET A 272 15.61 -5.68 -25.90
CA MET A 272 16.38 -5.04 -24.84
C MET A 272 15.55 -4.72 -23.58
N ILE A 273 14.26 -4.41 -23.74
CA ILE A 273 13.38 -4.08 -22.61
C ILE A 273 13.25 -5.24 -21.62
N ASN A 274 13.39 -6.47 -22.09
CA ASN A 274 13.17 -7.63 -21.23
C ASN A 274 14.28 -7.83 -20.21
N MET A 275 15.49 -7.37 -20.51
CA MET A 275 16.60 -7.33 -19.54
C MET A 275 16.27 -6.44 -18.34
N PHE A 276 15.54 -5.33 -18.55
CA PHE A 276 15.07 -4.48 -17.45
C PHE A 276 13.92 -5.12 -16.70
N ASN A 277 12.95 -5.68 -17.44
CA ASN A 277 11.79 -6.33 -16.84
C ASN A 277 12.20 -7.48 -15.91
N GLU A 278 13.15 -8.32 -16.33
CA GLU A 278 13.72 -9.41 -15.51
C GLU A 278 14.17 -8.89 -14.12
N LYS A 279 14.92 -7.79 -14.09
CA LYS A 279 15.46 -7.23 -12.84
C LYS A 279 14.39 -6.52 -12.00
N ILE A 280 13.48 -5.79 -12.64
CA ILE A 280 12.39 -5.09 -11.96
C ILE A 280 11.46 -6.11 -11.29
N PHE A 281 10.99 -7.12 -12.02
CA PHE A 281 10.05 -8.11 -11.48
C PHE A 281 10.69 -9.00 -10.41
N LEU A 282 11.97 -9.35 -10.55
CA LEU A 282 12.71 -10.06 -9.51
C LEU A 282 12.79 -9.22 -8.22
N PHE A 283 13.13 -7.92 -8.34
CA PHE A 283 13.16 -7.02 -7.20
C PHE A 283 11.78 -6.86 -6.54
N LEU A 284 10.73 -6.62 -7.33
CA LEU A 284 9.36 -6.43 -6.84
C LEU A 284 8.85 -7.66 -6.09
N TRP A 285 9.15 -8.86 -6.58
CA TRP A 285 8.74 -10.11 -5.93
C TRP A 285 9.31 -10.23 -4.51
N PHE A 286 10.62 -10.02 -4.34
CA PHE A 286 11.24 -10.02 -3.01
C PHE A 286 10.77 -8.84 -2.13
N TRP A 287 10.57 -7.67 -2.73
CA TRP A 287 10.04 -6.51 -2.03
C TRP A 287 8.65 -6.77 -1.45
N PHE A 288 7.73 -7.36 -2.23
CA PHE A 288 6.39 -7.72 -1.78
C PHE A 288 6.41 -8.81 -0.70
N LEU A 289 7.34 -9.76 -0.77
CA LEU A 289 7.54 -10.76 0.30
C LEU A 289 7.92 -10.09 1.63
N ILE A 290 8.91 -9.21 1.61
CA ILE A 290 9.37 -8.46 2.80
C ILE A 290 8.24 -7.58 3.35
N LEU A 291 7.55 -6.86 2.46
CA LEU A 291 6.42 -6.01 2.81
C LEU A 291 5.26 -6.82 3.40
N GLY A 292 5.00 -8.01 2.88
CA GLY A 292 4.00 -8.95 3.38
C GLY A 292 4.28 -9.40 4.80
N VAL A 293 5.54 -9.77 5.09
CA VAL A 293 5.99 -10.12 6.46
C VAL A 293 5.82 -8.93 7.40
N GLY A 294 6.30 -7.73 7.00
CA GLY A 294 6.17 -6.52 7.82
C GLY A 294 4.72 -6.16 8.13
N THR A 295 3.85 -6.20 7.12
CA THR A 295 2.42 -5.91 7.24
C THR A 295 1.69 -6.92 8.11
N THR A 296 2.05 -8.21 7.99
CA THR A 296 1.51 -9.28 8.85
C THR A 296 1.91 -9.07 10.30
N CYS A 297 3.18 -8.76 10.58
CA CYS A 297 3.65 -8.46 11.92
C CYS A 297 2.95 -7.22 12.51
N SER A 298 2.78 -6.15 11.74
CA SER A 298 2.03 -4.95 12.17
C SER A 298 0.57 -5.30 12.47
N LEU A 299 -0.11 -6.05 11.60
CA LEU A 299 -1.50 -6.47 11.82
C LEU A 299 -1.64 -7.30 13.10
N ILE A 300 -0.77 -8.30 13.31
CA ILE A 300 -0.77 -9.12 14.53
C ILE A 300 -0.54 -8.26 15.78
N TYR A 301 0.44 -7.34 15.72
CA TYR A 301 0.69 -6.41 16.82
C TYR A 301 -0.55 -5.58 17.15
N TRP A 302 -1.16 -4.94 16.15
CA TRP A 302 -2.35 -4.10 16.31
C TRP A 302 -3.57 -4.89 16.77
N LEU A 303 -3.77 -6.12 16.29
CA LEU A 303 -4.80 -7.03 16.79
C LEU A 303 -4.59 -7.35 18.26
N PHE A 304 -3.36 -7.70 18.65
CA PHE A 304 -3.03 -8.06 20.03
C PHE A 304 -3.25 -6.87 21.00
N ILE A 305 -2.77 -5.67 20.69
CA ILE A 305 -2.95 -4.52 21.59
C ILE A 305 -4.41 -4.02 21.65
N SER A 306 -5.19 -4.29 20.59
CA SER A 306 -6.58 -3.86 20.47
C SER A 306 -7.55 -4.83 21.15
N ILE A 307 -7.35 -6.14 21.03
CA ILE A 307 -8.28 -7.15 21.55
C ILE A 307 -8.14 -7.32 23.07
N PHE A 308 -6.93 -7.24 23.61
CA PHE A 308 -6.69 -7.51 25.03
C PHE A 308 -6.87 -6.25 25.91
N PRO A 309 -7.94 -6.16 26.72
CA PRO A 309 -8.20 -4.97 27.55
C PRO A 309 -7.10 -4.72 28.59
N GLY A 310 -6.43 -5.77 29.07
CA GLY A 310 -5.31 -5.63 30.00
C GLY A 310 -4.14 -4.83 29.42
N ARG A 311 -3.89 -4.94 28.11
CA ARG A 311 -2.83 -4.16 27.42
C ARG A 311 -3.23 -2.71 27.23
N GLN A 312 -4.51 -2.42 27.02
CA GLN A 312 -5.03 -1.06 26.97
C GLN A 312 -4.90 -0.35 28.32
N VAL A 313 -5.30 -1.03 29.40
CA VAL A 313 -5.20 -0.52 30.78
C VAL A 313 -3.74 -0.30 31.17
N SER A 314 -2.87 -1.27 30.88
CA SER A 314 -1.43 -1.16 31.18
C SER A 314 -0.76 0.00 30.41
N PHE A 315 -1.13 0.22 29.14
CA PHE A 315 -0.63 1.34 28.35
C PHE A 315 -1.00 2.68 28.99
N VAL A 316 -2.29 2.93 29.23
CA VAL A 316 -2.77 4.20 29.83
C VAL A 316 -2.22 4.38 31.26
N GLY A 317 -2.16 3.30 32.04
CA GLY A 317 -1.59 3.33 33.39
C GLY A 317 -0.14 3.79 33.42
N LYS A 318 0.69 3.36 32.44
CA LYS A 318 2.08 3.82 32.31
C LYS A 318 2.17 5.35 32.17
N TYR A 319 1.34 5.97 31.33
CA TYR A 319 1.35 7.41 31.12
C TYR A 319 0.78 8.19 32.32
N LEU A 320 -0.20 7.65 33.05
CA LEU A 320 -0.74 8.31 34.24
C LEU A 320 0.22 8.24 35.44
N THR A 321 1.01 7.17 35.57
CA THR A 321 1.99 6.98 36.67
C THR A 321 3.35 7.65 36.44
N GLY A 322 3.68 8.03 35.21
CA GLY A 322 5.06 8.23 34.77
C GLY A 322 5.72 9.59 35.05
N ILE A 323 5.01 10.64 35.49
CA ILE A 323 5.58 12.00 35.52
C ILE A 323 5.51 12.71 36.87
N GLU A 324 4.48 12.48 37.68
CA GLU A 324 4.36 13.10 39.01
C GLU A 324 3.73 12.05 39.92
N GLY A 325 4.21 11.93 41.17
CA GLY A 325 3.77 10.94 42.17
C GLY A 325 2.28 10.96 42.48
N TYR A 326 1.45 10.58 41.51
CA TYR A 326 0.02 10.49 41.62
C TYR A 326 -0.29 9.27 42.47
N LYS A 327 -0.71 9.56 43.70
CA LYS A 327 -1.13 8.60 44.72
C LYS A 327 -2.08 7.59 44.12
N MET A 328 -1.72 6.31 44.27
CA MET A 328 -2.57 5.12 44.17
C MET A 328 -3.85 5.32 43.34
N VAL A 329 -3.72 5.43 42.00
CA VAL A 329 -4.89 5.25 41.14
C VAL A 329 -5.38 3.84 41.39
N ASP A 330 -6.55 3.73 42.02
CA ASP A 330 -7.17 2.45 42.27
C ASP A 330 -7.34 1.70 40.93
N SER A 331 -6.91 0.44 40.91
CA SER A 331 -6.92 -0.41 39.72
C SER A 331 -8.33 -0.54 39.11
N GLN A 332 -9.37 -0.49 39.94
CA GLN A 332 -10.76 -0.55 39.48
C GLN A 332 -11.18 0.77 38.82
N SER A 333 -10.80 1.90 39.40
CA SER A 333 -11.01 3.24 38.85
C SER A 333 -10.29 3.45 37.51
N LEU A 334 -9.03 3.00 37.38
CA LEU A 334 -8.29 3.01 36.12
C LEU A 334 -8.98 2.16 35.04
N ARG A 335 -9.43 0.96 35.41
CA ARG A 335 -10.16 0.08 34.49
C ARG A 335 -11.49 0.69 34.03
N ARG A 336 -12.20 1.39 34.92
CA ARG A 336 -13.44 2.10 34.58
C ARG A 336 -13.17 3.26 33.62
N PHE A 337 -12.15 4.06 33.87
CA PHE A 337 -11.71 5.13 32.95
C PHE A 337 -11.40 4.58 31.56
N VAL A 338 -10.53 3.56 31.45
CA VAL A 338 -10.10 3.05 30.15
C VAL A 338 -11.24 2.36 29.39
N LEU A 339 -12.03 1.50 30.06
CA LEU A 339 -13.02 0.69 29.36
C LEU A 339 -14.37 1.39 29.15
N HIS A 340 -14.78 2.30 30.03
CA HIS A 340 -16.11 2.93 29.99
C HIS A 340 -16.09 4.42 29.64
N PHE A 341 -15.03 5.15 29.97
CA PHE A 341 -14.92 6.56 29.59
C PHE A 341 -14.22 6.69 28.23
N LEU A 342 -12.94 6.30 28.17
CA LEU A 342 -12.10 6.45 26.99
C LEU A 342 -12.47 5.50 25.84
N HIS A 343 -12.91 4.28 26.18
CA HIS A 343 -13.14 3.19 25.24
C HIS A 343 -11.90 2.85 24.39
N GLN A 344 -12.04 1.89 23.48
CA GLN A 344 -10.95 1.45 22.62
C GLN A 344 -10.49 2.53 21.64
N ASP A 345 -11.42 3.32 21.09
CA ASP A 345 -11.12 4.41 20.15
C ASP A 345 -10.29 5.53 20.80
N GLY A 346 -10.55 5.89 22.06
CA GLY A 346 -9.73 6.88 22.77
C GLY A 346 -8.35 6.34 23.12
N VAL A 347 -8.23 5.04 23.46
CA VAL A 347 -6.92 4.40 23.66
C VAL A 347 -6.13 4.37 22.35
N PHE A 348 -6.80 4.09 21.23
CA PHE A 348 -6.20 4.15 19.90
C PHE A 348 -5.66 5.55 19.58
N LEU A 349 -6.44 6.60 19.84
CA LEU A 349 -6.00 7.99 19.67
C LEU A 349 -4.76 8.29 20.53
N LEU A 350 -4.75 7.92 21.81
CA LEU A 350 -3.59 8.12 22.68
C LEU A 350 -2.34 7.38 22.17
N ARG A 351 -2.50 6.18 21.59
CA ARG A 351 -1.38 5.45 20.97
C ARG A 351 -0.83 6.19 19.75
N MET A 352 -1.70 6.74 18.91
CA MET A 352 -1.28 7.54 17.75
C MET A 352 -0.59 8.85 18.19
N THR A 353 -1.14 9.52 19.20
CA THR A 353 -0.51 10.70 19.80
C THR A 353 0.86 10.38 20.39
N ALA A 354 1.01 9.26 21.10
CA ALA A 354 2.32 8.83 21.62
C ALA A 354 3.33 8.56 20.49
N ALA A 355 2.90 7.91 19.40
CA ALA A 355 3.76 7.56 18.28
C ALA A 355 4.25 8.79 17.48
N HIS A 356 3.42 9.81 17.29
CA HIS A 356 3.74 10.96 16.41
C HIS A 356 4.05 12.26 17.18
N ALA A 357 3.27 12.57 18.22
CA ALA A 357 3.46 13.78 19.05
C ALA A 357 4.45 13.56 20.21
N GLY A 358 4.75 12.30 20.55
CA GLY A 358 5.72 11.91 21.57
C GLY A 358 5.10 11.70 22.96
N ASP A 359 5.90 11.07 23.83
CA ASP A 359 5.43 10.58 25.13
C ASP A 359 4.98 11.68 26.10
N LEU A 360 5.63 12.85 26.07
CA LEU A 360 5.30 13.98 26.95
C LEU A 360 3.90 14.52 26.67
N VAL A 361 3.60 14.77 25.39
CA VAL A 361 2.30 15.28 24.94
C VAL A 361 1.20 14.26 25.24
N CYS A 362 1.47 12.98 25.02
CA CYS A 362 0.55 11.91 25.36
C CYS A 362 0.27 11.83 26.88
N CYS A 363 1.29 12.06 27.72
CA CYS A 363 1.12 12.10 29.17
C CYS A 363 0.22 13.26 29.60
N ASP A 364 0.51 14.48 29.15
CA ASP A 364 -0.27 15.67 29.47
C ASP A 364 -1.74 15.51 29.03
N LEU A 365 -1.97 14.99 27.82
CA LEU A 365 -3.32 14.69 27.32
C LEU A 365 -4.03 13.61 28.16
N SER A 366 -3.31 12.55 28.54
CA SER A 366 -3.87 11.49 29.40
C SER A 366 -4.29 12.01 30.77
N LYS A 367 -3.49 12.92 31.36
CA LYS A 367 -3.80 13.58 32.64
C LYS A 367 -5.05 14.46 32.54
N LEU A 368 -5.17 15.26 31.47
CA LEU A 368 -6.35 16.10 31.24
C LEU A 368 -7.63 15.25 31.13
N LEU A 369 -7.58 14.19 30.32
CA LEU A 369 -8.71 13.26 30.18
C LEU A 369 -9.08 12.57 31.50
N TRP A 370 -8.08 12.20 32.31
CA TRP A 370 -8.29 11.61 33.63
C TRP A 370 -8.97 12.60 34.60
N ASN A 371 -8.51 13.86 34.63
CA ASN A 371 -9.10 14.89 35.47
C ASN A 371 -10.56 15.15 35.09
N ASN A 372 -10.88 15.27 33.80
CA ASN A 372 -12.25 15.40 33.31
C ASN A 372 -13.12 14.20 33.74
N PHE A 373 -12.57 12.98 33.73
CA PHE A 373 -13.29 11.81 34.23
C PHE A 373 -13.59 11.90 35.73
N CYS A 374 -12.62 12.33 36.54
CA CYS A 374 -12.81 12.54 37.97
C CYS A 374 -13.83 13.65 38.28
N ASP A 375 -13.85 14.73 37.49
CA ASP A 375 -14.79 15.84 37.64
C ASP A 375 -16.22 15.40 37.30
N ASN A 376 -16.41 14.73 36.16
CA ASN A 376 -17.69 14.12 35.79
C ASN A 376 -18.20 13.11 36.83
N ALA A 377 -17.30 12.38 37.50
CA ALA A 377 -17.67 11.44 38.57
C ALA A 377 -18.11 12.17 39.86
N ARG A 378 -17.51 13.32 40.16
CA ARG A 378 -17.91 14.17 41.30
C ARG A 378 -19.28 14.79 41.07
N GLU A 379 -19.53 15.36 39.89
CA GLU A 379 -20.81 16.01 39.56
C GLU A 379 -21.99 15.04 39.72
N LYS A 380 -21.87 13.81 39.20
CA LYS A 380 -22.90 12.77 39.35
C LYS A 380 -23.16 12.33 40.80
N MET A 381 -22.23 12.60 41.71
CA MET A 381 -22.35 12.26 43.13
C MET A 381 -23.07 13.36 43.93
N PHE A 382 -23.15 14.59 43.39
CA PHE A 382 -23.89 15.71 43.98
C PHE A 382 -25.34 15.83 43.47
N GLU A 383 -25.70 15.11 42.40
CA GLU A 383 -27.07 15.06 41.85
C GLU A 383 -27.96 13.95 42.48
N ILE A 384 -27.42 13.15 43.40
CA ILE A 384 -28.12 12.11 44.19
C ILE A 384 -28.26 12.60 45.63
#